data_AF-A0A951U2W0-F1
#
_entry.id   AF-A0A951U2W0-F1
#
_cell.length_a   1.000
_cell.length_b   1.000
_cell.length_c   1.000
_cell.angle_alpha   90.00
_cell.angle_beta   90.00
_cell.angle_gamma   90.00
#
_symmetry.space_group_name_H-M   'P 1'
#
loop_
_entity.id
_entity.type
_entity.pdbx_description
1 polymer ?
#
loop_
_entity_poly.entity_id
_entity_poly.type
_entity_poly.pdbx_seq_one_letter_code
_entity_poly.pdbx_strand_id
1 'polypeptide(L)' 'MLAIVHNGVAFPLFWWILDKKGNFNIDERIDLLGEVFPIFPDVKVANLTADRDVLGGDWFEYLLKHAKVPFRIRTR' A
#
# COMPACT_ATOMS: atom_id res chain seq x y z
N MET A 1 -1.12 -6.20 -2.28
CA MET A 1 -0.64 -7.38 -1.54
C MET A 1 -0.10 -6.91 -0.19
N LEU A 2 -0.59 -7.48 0.91
CA LEU A 2 -0.04 -7.35 2.26
C LEU A 2 0.82 -8.59 2.55
N ALA A 3 2.00 -8.39 3.13
CA ALA A 3 2.92 -9.47 3.48
C ALA A 3 3.66 -9.13 4.79
N ILE A 4 4.06 -10.17 5.54
CA ILE A 4 5.04 -10.04 6.62
C ILE A 4 6.42 -10.22 6.02
N VAL A 5 7.35 -9.31 6.30
CA VAL A 5 8.75 -9.48 5.90
C VAL A 5 9.55 -9.97 7.10
N HIS A 6 10.20 -11.12 6.96
CA HIS A 6 11.09 -11.69 7.95
C HIS A 6 12.39 -12.15 7.30
N ASN A 7 13.54 -11.66 7.79
CA ASN A 7 14.88 -11.94 7.24
C ASN A 7 15.00 -11.73 5.72
N GLY A 8 14.40 -10.65 5.21
CA GLY A 8 14.41 -10.31 3.78
C GLY A 8 13.45 -11.14 2.92
N VAL A 9 12.67 -12.04 3.51
CA VAL A 9 11.67 -12.85 2.81
C VAL A 9 10.28 -12.30 3.11
N ALA A 10 9.50 -12.04 2.06
CA ALA A 10 8.11 -11.61 2.17
C ALA A 10 7.17 -12.83 2.17
N PHE A 11 6.37 -12.97 3.22
CA PHE A 11 5.31 -13.96 3.38
C PHE A 11 3.97 -13.29 3.09
N PRO A 12 3.36 -13.53 1.91
CA PRO A 12 2.11 -12.88 1.56
C PRO A 12 0.98 -13.37 2.48
N LEU A 13 0.21 -12.42 3.01
CA LEU A 13 -0.95 -12.68 3.86
C LEU A 13 -2.25 -12.45 3.09
N PHE A 14 -2.34 -11.32 2.36
CA PHE A 14 -3.54 -10.93 1.62
C PHE A 14 -3.16 -10.34 0.28
N TRP A 15 -3.95 -10.64 -0.75
CA TRP A 15 -3.86 -9.98 -2.04
C TRP A 15 -5.21 -10.04 -2.73
N TRP A 16 -5.46 -9.05 -3.58
CA TRP A 16 -6.54 -9.13 -4.55
C TRP A 16 -5.99 -9.67 -5.85
N ILE A 17 -6.79 -10.51 -6.50
CA ILE A 17 -6.65 -10.80 -7.92
C ILE A 17 -7.52 -9.78 -8.64
N LEU A 18 -6.89 -8.86 -9.37
CA LEU A 18 -7.61 -7.86 -10.14
C LEU A 18 -8.06 -8.48 -11.47
N ASP A 19 -9.33 -8.29 -11.82
CA ASP A 19 -9.88 -8.72 -13.12
C ASP A 19 -9.54 -7.73 -14.26
N LYS A 20 -8.34 -7.13 -14.19
CA LYS A 20 -7.84 -6.18 -15.18
C LYS A 20 -6.33 -6.28 -15.33
N LYS A 21 -5.84 -5.94 -16.53
CA LYS A 21 -4.40 -5.73 -16.76
C LYS A 21 -3.97 -4.37 -16.23
N GLY A 22 -2.87 -4.34 -15.48
CA GLY A 22 -2.27 -3.11 -14.96
C GLY A 22 -2.31 -3.03 -13.43
N ASN A 23 -1.91 -1.87 -12.90
CA ASN A 23 -1.80 -1.64 -11.47
C ASN A 23 -3.11 -1.16 -10.84
N PHE A 24 -3.18 -1.28 -9.51
CA PHE A 24 -4.23 -0.68 -8.71
C PHE A 24 -4.36 0.82 -9.00
N ASN A 25 -5.58 1.29 -9.22
CA ASN A 25 -5.89 2.73 -9.23
C ASN A 25 -5.90 3.26 -7.77
N ILE A 26 -6.14 4.56 -7.60
CA ILE A 26 -6.09 5.17 -6.26
C ILE A 26 -7.19 4.66 -5.35
N ASP A 27 -8.42 4.54 -5.86
CA ASP A 27 -9.56 4.07 -5.07
C ASP A 27 -9.34 2.64 -4.57
N GLU A 28 -8.88 1.73 -5.43
CA GLU A 28 -8.57 0.35 -5.05
C GLU A 28 -7.44 0.26 -4.00
N ARG A 29 -6.50 1.21 -4.00
CA ARG A 29 -5.46 1.28 -2.95
C ARG A 29 -6.05 1.75 -1.63
N ILE A 30 -6.95 2.73 -1.66
CA ILE A 30 -7.64 3.25 -0.47
C ILE A 30 -8.53 2.15 0.12
N ASP A 31 -9.29 1.45 -0.72
CA ASP A 31 -10.16 0.35 -0.31
C ASP A 31 -9.35 -0.79 0.32
N LEU A 32 -8.23 -1.18 -0.30
CA LEU A 32 -7.34 -2.19 0.26
C LEU A 32 -6.81 -1.78 1.65
N LEU A 33 -6.42 -0.51 1.84
CA LEU A 33 -6.01 -0.01 3.15
C LEU A 33 -7.18 -0.05 4.14
N GLY A 34 -8.38 0.34 3.69
CA GLY A 34 -9.62 0.29 4.45
C GLY A 34 -10.01 -1.11 4.92
N GLU A 35 -9.68 -2.16 4.17
CA GLU A 35 -9.89 -3.56 4.57
C GLU A 35 -8.79 -4.09 5.50
N VAL A 36 -7.53 -3.68 5.29
CA VAL A 36 -6.39 -4.20 6.07
C VAL A 36 -6.37 -3.67 7.50
N PHE A 37 -6.63 -2.37 7.71
CA PHE A 37 -6.54 -1.77 9.06
C PHE A 37 -7.51 -2.37 10.08
N PRO A 38 -8.78 -2.68 9.74
CA PRO A 38 -9.69 -3.37 10.65
C PRO A 38 -9.24 -4.78 11.04
N ILE A 39 -8.51 -5.48 10.18
CA ILE A 39 -7.98 -6.83 10.46
C ILE A 39 -6.85 -6.75 11.49
N PHE A 40 -6.07 -5.67 11.47
CA PHE A 40 -4.96 -5.44 12.38
C PHE A 40 -5.12 -4.10 13.13
N PRO A 41 -6.08 -3.99 14.05
CA PRO A 41 -6.44 -2.71 14.67
C PRO A 41 -5.29 -2.07 15.47
N ASP A 42 -4.42 -2.90 16.05
CA ASP A 42 -3.28 -2.46 16.86
C ASP A 42 -1.97 -2.38 16.06
N VAL A 43 -2.03 -2.50 14.73
CA VAL A 43 -0.82 -2.50 13.91
C VAL A 43 -0.15 -1.13 13.93
N LYS A 44 1.11 -1.10 14.37
CA LYS A 44 1.95 0.09 14.27
C LYS A 44 2.62 0.11 12.90
N VAL A 45 2.09 0.94 12.00
CA VAL A 45 2.69 1.16 10.69
C VAL A 45 3.77 2.22 10.79
N ALA A 46 5.04 1.81 10.62
CA ALA A 46 6.16 2.74 10.61
C ALA A 46 6.19 3.58 9.32
N ASN A 47 6.02 2.92 8.16
CA ASN A 47 5.94 3.59 6.86
C ASN A 47 5.07 2.80 5.88
N LEU A 48 4.35 3.48 5.00
CA LEU A 48 3.87 2.92 3.74
C LEU A 48 5.01 2.86 2.72
N THR A 49 5.13 1.78 1.97
CA THR A 49 6.17 1.63 0.95
C THR A 49 5.56 1.23 -0.39
N ALA A 50 6.12 1.72 -1.49
CA ALA A 50 5.74 1.28 -2.82
C ALA A 50 6.87 1.44 -3.84
N ASP A 51 6.81 0.63 -4.91
CA ASP A 51 7.78 0.65 -6.01
C ASP A 51 7.35 1.63 -7.14
N ARG A 52 8.23 1.81 -8.13
CA ARG A 52 8.18 2.75 -9.26
C ARG A 52 6.92 2.62 -10.12
N ASP A 53 6.29 1.46 -10.15
CA ASP A 53 5.09 1.26 -10.96
C ASP A 53 3.82 1.80 -10.25
N VAL A 54 3.99 2.27 -9.01
CA VAL A 54 2.95 2.86 -8.15
C VAL A 54 3.02 4.41 -8.18
N LEU A 55 3.74 4.99 -9.15
CA LEU A 55 3.91 6.43 -9.31
C LEU A 55 2.73 7.07 -10.07
N GLY A 56 2.15 8.13 -9.50
CA GLY A 56 1.12 8.98 -10.11
C GLY A 56 0.93 10.25 -9.29
N GLY A 57 0.70 11.41 -9.94
CA GLY A 57 0.60 12.72 -9.27
C GLY A 57 -0.50 12.75 -8.19
N ASP A 58 -1.69 12.29 -8.56
CA ASP A 58 -2.85 12.18 -7.67
C ASP A 58 -2.58 11.30 -6.43
N TRP A 59 -1.72 10.28 -6.57
CA TRP A 59 -1.35 9.40 -5.45
C TRP A 59 -0.45 10.10 -4.44
N PHE A 60 0.54 10.88 -4.92
CA PHE A 60 1.35 11.70 -4.03
C PHE A 60 0.54 12.80 -3.36
N GLU A 61 -0.37 13.43 -4.09
CA GLU A 61 -1.29 14.42 -3.52
C GLU A 61 -2.14 13.80 -2.40
N TYR A 62 -2.71 12.63 -2.63
CA TYR A 62 -3.43 11.89 -1.60
C TYR A 62 -2.54 11.59 -0.39
N LEU A 63 -1.34 11.05 -0.60
CA LEU A 63 -0.42 10.72 0.48
C LEU A 63 -0.01 11.95 1.30
N LEU A 64 0.25 13.08 0.64
CA LEU A 64 0.64 14.32 1.31
C LEU A 64 -0.52 14.98 2.08
N LYS A 65 -1.75 14.87 1.58
CA LYS A 65 -2.93 15.50 2.20
C LYS A 65 -3.62 14.64 3.25
N HIS A 66 -3.61 13.31 3.08
CA HIS A 66 -4.50 12.41 3.81
C HIS A 66 -3.81 11.25 4.51
N ALA A 67 -2.58 10.88 4.16
CA ALA A 67 -1.92 9.76 4.83
C ALA A 67 -1.63 10.12 6.29
N LYS A 68 -2.13 9.28 7.20
CA LYS A 68 -1.89 9.40 8.64
C LYS A 68 -0.60 8.72 9.10
N VAL A 69 0.13 8.13 8.17
CA VAL A 69 1.36 7.36 8.41
C VAL A 69 2.46 7.86 7.47
N PRO A 70 3.72 7.89 7.91
CA PRO A 70 4.84 8.22 7.04
C PRO A 70 4.86 7.30 5.80
N PHE A 71 5.46 7.76 4.71
CA PHE A 71 5.63 6.94 3.51
C PHE A 71 7.03 7.06 2.92
N ARG A 72 7.50 5.98 2.29
CA ARG A 72 8.77 5.89 1.56
C ARG A 72 8.50 5.24 0.21
N ILE A 73 8.42 6.05 -0.82
CA ILE A 73 8.17 5.59 -2.19
C ILE A 73 9.49 5.62 -2.96
N ARG A 74 9.80 4.54 -3.69
CA ARG A 74 10.96 4.52 -4.59
C ARG A 74 10.67 5.35 -5.84
N THR A 75 11.32 6.51 -5.95
CA THR A 75 11.33 7.32 -7.18
C THR A 75 12.47 6.88 -8.10
N ARG A 76 12.49 7.39 -9.35
CA ARG A 76 13.71 7.35 -10.17
C ARG A 76 14.73 8.35 -9.66
#